data_AF-A0A1Q7ME17-F1
#
_entry.id   AF-A0A1Q7ME17-F1
#
_cell.length_a   1.000
_cell.length_b   1.000
_cell.length_c   1.000
_cell.angle_alpha   90.00
_cell.angle_beta   90.00
_cell.angle_gamma   90.00
#
_symmetry.space_group_name_H-M   'P 1'
#
loop_
_entity.id
_entity.type
_entity.pdbx_description
1 polymer ?
#
loop_
_entity_poly.entity_id
_entity_poly.type
_entity_poly.pdbx_seq_one_letter_code
_entity_poly.pdbx_strand_id
1 'polypeptide(L)'
;MSKEVEDFEFRDILRHLDRESAHFVIRLETHPHSGRPVTTVQPHDLIRDSIDLPGLAHKLKQTLGTSGDVENGRIILHGDHRHQAKNELLKLGILADNIEVI
;
A
#
# COMPACT_ATOMS: atom_id res chain seq x y z
N MET A 1 32.30 -21.06 -2.14
CA MET A 1 31.37 -20.62 -3.19
C MET A 1 29.90 -20.98 -2.89
N SER A 2 29.60 -21.75 -1.83
CA SER A 2 28.24 -22.28 -1.61
C SER A 2 27.30 -21.39 -0.78
N LYS A 3 27.84 -20.56 0.13
CA LYS A 3 27.02 -19.74 1.04
C LYS A 3 26.28 -18.59 0.35
N GLU A 4 26.89 -17.96 -0.65
CA GLU A 4 26.26 -16.83 -1.37
C GLU A 4 25.09 -17.26 -2.25
N VAL A 5 25.08 -18.51 -2.74
CA VAL A 5 24.00 -19.05 -3.57
C VAL A 5 22.79 -19.44 -2.69
N GLU A 6 23.03 -20.05 -1.54
CA GLU A 6 21.98 -20.35 -0.55
C GLU A 6 21.35 -19.08 0.04
N ASP A 7 22.14 -18.04 0.33
CA ASP A 7 21.65 -16.74 0.80
C ASP A 7 20.76 -16.04 -0.26
N PHE A 8 21.05 -16.23 -1.55
CA PHE A 8 20.29 -15.61 -2.63
C PHE A 8 18.93 -16.29 -2.82
N GLU A 9 18.91 -17.62 -2.88
CA GLU A 9 17.69 -18.44 -2.98
C GLU A 9 16.77 -18.23 -1.76
N PHE A 10 17.33 -18.18 -0.55
CA PHE A 10 16.54 -17.98 0.67
C PHE A 10 15.92 -16.57 0.73
N ARG A 11 16.66 -15.54 0.28
CA ARG A 11 16.14 -14.18 0.17
C ARG A 11 15.06 -14.06 -0.89
N ASP A 12 15.17 -14.77 -2.01
CA ASP A 12 14.15 -14.72 -3.06
C ASP A 12 12.87 -15.47 -2.65
N ILE A 13 12.98 -16.56 -1.87
CA ILE A 13 11.83 -17.24 -1.25
C ILE A 13 11.15 -16.33 -0.22
N LEU A 14 11.93 -15.71 0.68
CA LEU A 14 11.39 -14.77 1.67
C LEU A 14 10.74 -13.56 0.99
N ARG A 15 11.36 -12.98 -0.04
CA ARG A 15 10.77 -11.91 -0.84
C ARG A 15 9.47 -12.33 -1.52
N HIS A 16 9.34 -13.59 -1.96
CA HIS A 16 8.08 -14.10 -2.49
C HIS A 16 7.01 -14.23 -1.40
N LEU A 17 7.38 -14.75 -0.22
CA LEU A 17 6.48 -14.88 0.92
C LEU A 17 6.05 -13.51 1.48
N ASP A 18 6.96 -12.54 1.55
CA ASP A 18 6.70 -11.16 1.96
C ASP A 18 5.83 -10.41 0.92
N ARG A 19 6.02 -10.66 -0.38
CA ARG A 19 5.10 -10.16 -1.42
C ARG A 19 3.71 -10.79 -1.31
N GLU A 20 3.60 -12.08 -1.04
CA GLU A 20 2.32 -12.74 -0.76
C GLU A 20 1.69 -12.24 0.55
N SER A 21 2.51 -11.85 1.52
CA SER A 21 2.11 -11.30 2.82
C SER A 21 1.95 -9.77 2.79
N ALA A 22 2.20 -9.11 1.66
CA ALA A 22 2.16 -7.65 1.55
C ALA A 22 0.77 -7.17 1.96
N HIS A 23 0.74 -6.43 3.06
CA HIS A 23 -0.48 -6.04 3.73
C HIS A 23 -1.16 -4.85 3.07
N PHE A 24 -0.42 -4.03 2.32
CA PHE A 24 -0.95 -2.89 1.59
C PHE A 24 -0.33 -2.79 0.21
N VAL A 25 -1.18 -2.57 -0.80
CA VAL A 25 -0.78 -2.31 -2.17
C VAL A 25 -1.22 -0.91 -2.54
N ILE A 26 -0.26 -0.08 -2.96
CA ILE A 26 -0.49 1.29 -3.40
C ILE A 26 -0.29 1.34 -4.91
N ARG A 27 -1.27 1.87 -5.65
CA ARG A 27 -1.21 1.97 -7.12
C ARG A 27 -1.53 3.39 -7.59
N LEU A 28 -1.00 3.77 -8.73
CA LEU A 28 -1.48 4.92 -9.48
C LEU A 28 -2.49 4.44 -10.53
N GLU A 29 -3.74 4.85 -10.37
CA GLU A 29 -4.82 4.59 -11.31
C GLU A 29 -5.32 5.89 -11.93
N THR A 30 -6.10 5.76 -13.00
CA THR A 30 -6.82 6.91 -13.58
C THR A 30 -8.27 6.81 -13.17
N HIS A 31 -8.81 7.88 -12.57
CA HIS A 31 -10.19 7.89 -12.11
C HIS A 31 -11.15 7.71 -13.29
N PRO A 32 -12.03 6.69 -13.28
CA PRO A 32 -12.84 6.32 -14.45
C PRO A 32 -13.70 7.47 -14.98
N HIS A 33 -14.22 8.31 -14.07
CA HIS A 33 -15.16 9.37 -14.42
C HIS A 33 -14.50 10.73 -14.70
N SER A 34 -13.32 10.99 -14.14
CA SER A 34 -12.69 12.33 -14.24
C SER A 34 -11.44 12.35 -15.12
N GLY A 35 -10.89 11.18 -15.46
CA GLY A 35 -9.65 11.06 -16.22
C GLY A 35 -8.41 11.56 -15.47
N ARG A 36 -8.54 11.93 -14.19
CA ARG A 36 -7.43 12.44 -13.38
C ARG A 36 -6.68 11.29 -12.69
N PRO A 37 -5.37 11.45 -12.44
CA PRO A 37 -4.61 10.48 -11.66
C PRO A 37 -5.14 10.39 -10.24
N VAL A 38 -5.26 9.17 -9.73
CA VAL A 38 -5.65 8.85 -8.36
C VAL A 38 -4.73 7.80 -7.80
N THR A 39 -4.40 7.94 -6.53
CA THR A 39 -3.64 6.93 -5.78
C THR A 39 -4.60 6.04 -5.04
N THR A 40 -4.56 4.74 -5.30
CA THR A 40 -5.38 3.75 -4.60
C THR A 40 -4.52 3.02 -3.57
N VAL A 41 -4.96 3.00 -2.32
CA VAL A 41 -4.32 2.23 -1.22
C VAL A 41 -5.27 1.10 -0.84
N GLN A 42 -4.89 -0.12 -1.17
CA GLN A 42 -5.69 -1.31 -0.94
C GLN A 42 -5.01 -2.19 0.13
N PRO A 43 -5.67 -2.48 1.26
CA PRO A 43 -5.21 -3.50 2.19
C PRO A 43 -5.40 -4.90 1.60
N HIS A 44 -4.62 -5.86 2.08
CA HIS A 44 -4.76 -7.26 1.74
C HIS A 44 -6.07 -7.84 2.32
N ASP A 45 -6.70 -8.79 1.64
CA ASP A 45 -8.02 -9.32 2.04
C ASP A 45 -8.02 -9.95 3.44
N LEU A 46 -6.89 -10.54 3.88
CA LEU A 46 -6.73 -11.13 5.22
C LEU A 46 -6.89 -10.14 6.37
N ILE A 47 -6.59 -8.86 6.13
CA ILE A 47 -6.59 -7.80 7.17
C ILE A 47 -7.66 -6.75 6.91
N ARG A 48 -8.31 -6.77 5.74
CA ARG A 48 -9.28 -5.76 5.29
C ARG A 48 -10.39 -5.55 6.31
N ASP A 49 -10.92 -6.63 6.87
CA ASP A 49 -12.03 -6.58 7.83
C ASP A 49 -11.57 -6.23 9.27
N SER A 50 -10.26 -6.31 9.54
CA SER A 50 -9.65 -5.97 10.83
C SER A 50 -9.14 -4.53 10.89
N ILE A 51 -9.08 -3.84 9.75
CA ILE A 51 -8.56 -2.47 9.65
C ILE A 51 -9.71 -1.47 9.49
N ASP A 52 -9.63 -0.39 10.26
CA ASP A 52 -10.49 0.77 10.07
C ASP A 52 -10.06 1.57 8.84
N LEU A 53 -10.53 1.13 7.66
CA LEU A 53 -10.30 1.82 6.38
C LEU A 53 -10.80 3.28 6.38
N PRO A 54 -12.02 3.59 6.87
CA PRO A 54 -12.49 4.97 7.01
C PRO A 54 -11.55 5.84 7.85
N GLY A 55 -11.10 5.34 9.01
CA GLY A 55 -10.16 6.05 9.88
C GLY A 55 -8.80 6.26 9.22
N LEU A 56 -8.27 5.23 8.54
CA LEU A 56 -7.02 5.32 7.78
C LEU A 56 -7.13 6.34 6.65
N ALA A 57 -8.23 6.32 5.89
CA ALA A 57 -8.48 7.26 4.81
C ALA A 57 -8.57 8.70 5.33
N HIS A 58 -9.24 8.92 6.46
CA HIS A 58 -9.32 10.23 7.08
C HIS A 58 -7.93 10.76 7.48
N LYS A 59 -7.10 9.90 8.09
CA LYS A 59 -5.74 10.27 8.50
C LYS A 59 -4.85 10.56 7.30
N LEU A 60 -4.91 9.73 6.25
CA LEU A 60 -4.18 9.98 5.00
C LEU A 60 -4.61 11.31 4.37
N LYS A 61 -5.91 11.60 4.28
CA LYS A 61 -6.42 12.88 3.76
C LYS A 61 -5.92 14.08 4.54
N GLN A 62 -5.95 14.01 5.87
CA GLN A 62 -5.46 15.09 6.73
C GLN A 62 -3.96 15.33 6.56
N THR A 63 -3.15 14.28 6.51
CA THR A 63 -1.70 14.44 6.36
C THR A 63 -1.29 14.87 4.96
N LEU A 64 -1.92 14.30 3.93
CA LEU A 64 -1.59 14.56 2.52
C LEU A 64 -2.22 15.84 1.98
N GLY A 65 -3.17 16.42 2.73
CA GLY A 65 -3.94 17.60 2.28
C GLY A 65 -4.77 17.34 1.03
N THR A 66 -5.18 16.08 0.82
CA THR A 66 -5.91 15.66 -0.39
C THR A 66 -7.34 15.25 -0.08
N SER A 67 -8.16 15.23 -1.11
CA SER A 67 -9.51 14.66 -1.08
C SER A 67 -9.47 13.19 -1.48
N GLY A 68 -10.44 12.42 -1.02
CA GLY A 68 -10.50 10.99 -1.30
C GLY A 68 -11.62 10.28 -0.54
N ASP A 69 -11.87 9.04 -0.93
CA ASP A 69 -12.97 8.23 -0.40
C ASP A 69 -12.54 6.77 -0.23
N VAL A 70 -13.37 5.99 0.46
CA VAL A 70 -13.19 4.54 0.59
C VAL A 70 -14.22 3.86 -0.29
N GLU A 71 -13.75 3.21 -1.34
CA GLU A 71 -14.60 2.55 -2.33
C GLU A 71 -14.16 1.10 -2.47
N ASN A 72 -15.09 0.14 -2.42
CA ASN A 72 -14.80 -1.29 -2.65
C ASN A 72 -13.64 -1.84 -1.78
N GLY A 73 -13.51 -1.40 -0.53
CA GLY A 73 -12.46 -1.88 0.38
C GLY A 73 -11.06 -1.33 0.09
N ARG A 74 -10.94 -0.29 -0.74
CA ARG A 74 -9.69 0.45 -1.01
C ARG A 74 -9.91 1.93 -0.80
N ILE A 75 -8.83 2.63 -0.43
CA ILE A 75 -8.83 4.08 -0.25
C ILE A 75 -8.40 4.70 -1.58
N ILE A 76 -9.17 5.65 -2.09
CA ILE A 76 -8.87 6.37 -3.32
C ILE A 76 -8.55 7.81 -2.95
N LEU A 77 -7.36 8.28 -3.31
CA LEU A 77 -6.87 9.64 -3.06
C LEU A 77 -6.66 10.35 -4.40
N HIS A 78 -7.10 11.61 -4.51
CA HIS A 78 -6.90 12.39 -5.73
C HIS A 78 -5.44 12.84 -5.87
N GLY A 79 -4.82 12.59 -7.03
CA GLY A 79 -3.42 12.90 -7.32
C GLY A 79 -2.47 11.69 -7.21
N ASP A 80 -1.19 11.89 -7.56
CA ASP A 80 -0.12 10.93 -7.29
C ASP A 80 0.51 11.21 -5.93
N HIS A 81 0.13 10.40 -4.95
CA HIS A 81 0.59 10.47 -3.56
C HIS A 81 1.25 9.15 -3.13
N ARG A 82 1.66 8.28 -4.07
CA ARG A 82 2.13 6.92 -3.76
C ARG A 82 3.23 6.90 -2.69
N HIS A 83 4.22 7.76 -2.83
CA HIS A 83 5.36 7.84 -1.90
C HIS A 83 4.96 8.42 -0.54
N GLN A 84 4.07 9.40 -0.54
CA GLN A 84 3.60 10.03 0.69
C GLN A 84 2.69 9.08 1.46
N ALA A 85 1.79 8.36 0.78
CA ALA A 85 0.96 7.31 1.35
C ALA A 85 1.82 6.18 1.95
N LYS A 86 2.87 5.72 1.25
CA LYS A 86 3.84 4.78 1.81
C LYS A 86 4.46 5.31 3.10
N ASN A 87 4.97 6.54 3.09
CA ASN A 87 5.57 7.15 4.28
C ASN A 87 4.60 7.26 5.47
N GLU A 88 3.32 7.56 5.21
CA GLU A 88 2.31 7.59 6.26
C GLU A 88 2.04 6.20 6.82
N LEU A 89 1.95 5.16 5.98
CA LEU A 89 1.82 3.78 6.46
C LEU A 89 3.04 3.35 7.30
N LEU A 90 4.25 3.75 6.90
CA LEU A 90 5.47 3.52 7.70
C LEU A 90 5.40 4.19 9.08
N LYS A 91 4.91 5.44 9.15
CA LYS A 91 4.72 6.17 10.42
C LYS A 91 3.67 5.52 11.33
N LEU A 92 2.70 4.80 10.76
CA LEU A 92 1.71 4.04 11.51
C LEU A 92 2.25 2.71 12.05
N GLY A 93 3.52 2.37 11.75
CA GLY A 93 4.17 1.15 12.22
C GLY A 93 4.08 -0.02 11.25
N ILE A 94 3.57 0.18 10.04
CA ILE A 94 3.59 -0.84 8.99
C ILE A 94 5.01 -0.92 8.43
N LEU A 95 5.56 -2.13 8.30
CA LEU A 95 6.90 -2.33 7.76
C LEU A 95 6.94 -2.01 6.27
N ALA A 96 8.09 -1.53 5.79
CA ALA A 96 8.29 -1.20 4.38
C ALA A 96 8.10 -2.42 3.46
N ASP A 97 8.47 -3.61 3.93
CA ASP A 97 8.33 -4.87 3.21
C ASP A 97 6.86 -5.28 3.04
N ASN A 98 5.99 -4.81 3.94
CA ASN A 98 4.54 -5.07 3.89
C ASN A 98 3.77 -4.04 3.04
N ILE A 99 4.47 -3.13 2.37
CA ILE A 99 3.87 -2.09 1.53
C ILE A 99 4.44 -2.19 0.13
N GLU A 100 3.61 -2.65 -0.80
CA GLU A 100 3.94 -2.67 -2.22
C GLU A 100 3.49 -1.37 -2.89
N VAL A 101 4.33 -0.78 -3.74
CA VAL A 101 4.00 0.42 -4.54
C VAL A 101 4.20 0.10 -6.01
N ILE A 102 3.15 0.26 -6.80
CA ILE A 102 3.07 -0.08 -8.24
C ILE A 102 2.79 1.19 -9.07
#